data_AF-A0A969HJK2-F1
#
_entry.id   AF-A0A969HJK2-F1
#
_cell.length_a   1.000
_cell.length_b   1.000
_cell.length_c   1.000
_cell.angle_alpha   90.00
_cell.angle_beta   90.00
_cell.angle_gamma   90.00
#
_symmetry.space_group_name_H-M   'P 1'
#
loop_
_entity.id
_entity.type
_entity.pdbx_description
1 polymer ?
#
loop_
_entity_poly.entity_id
_entity_poly.type
_entity_poly.pdbx_seq_one_letter_code
_entity_poly.pdbx_strand_id
1 'polypeptide(L)'
;MPKPGCYDRSPGPRTSGKPSSKKEQSLIRYGQNLESSFLKEEQRLNEELIRKITSYIEQYAQQNNYDYVFGYSLATVAAGIIYGDQAYNITNEIVAGLNAGADK
;
A
#
# COMPACT_ATOMS: atom_id res chain seq x y z
N MET A 1 -30.07 -55.19 49.02
CA MET A 1 -29.43 -54.84 47.73
C MET A 1 -30.17 -53.65 47.13
N PRO A 2 -29.61 -52.43 47.11
CA PRO A 2 -30.25 -51.26 46.51
C PRO A 2 -29.95 -51.19 45.00
N LYS A 3 -30.97 -50.82 44.20
CA LYS A 3 -30.85 -50.72 42.73
C LYS A 3 -30.04 -49.47 42.31
N PRO A 4 -29.25 -49.55 41.23
CA PRO A 4 -28.39 -48.46 40.79
C PRO A 4 -29.20 -47.31 40.18
N GLY A 5 -28.70 -46.11 40.43
CA GLY A 5 -29.38 -44.83 40.31
C GLY A 5 -29.85 -44.46 38.91
N CYS A 6 -30.96 -43.72 38.92
CA CYS A 6 -31.43 -42.91 37.81
C CYS A 6 -30.37 -41.82 37.52
N TYR A 7 -29.55 -42.01 36.48
CA TYR A 7 -28.82 -40.92 35.85
C TYR A 7 -29.60 -40.52 34.59
N ASP A 8 -30.49 -39.55 34.77
CA ASP A 8 -31.11 -38.82 33.67
C ASP A 8 -30.01 -38.06 32.92
N ARG A 9 -29.63 -38.55 31.73
CA ARG A 9 -28.77 -37.83 30.79
C ARG A 9 -29.62 -36.90 29.91
N SER A 10 -30.44 -36.07 30.52
CA SER A 10 -31.03 -34.93 29.84
C SER A 10 -30.00 -33.78 29.86
N PRO A 11 -29.53 -33.28 28.71
CA PRO A 11 -28.66 -32.12 28.69
C PRO A 11 -29.45 -30.93 29.25
N GLY A 12 -29.09 -30.50 30.47
CA GLY A 12 -29.64 -29.30 31.09
C GLY A 12 -29.49 -28.06 30.18
N PRO A 13 -30.32 -27.03 30.38
CA PRO A 13 -30.40 -25.90 29.47
C PRO A 13 -29.04 -25.23 29.33
N ARG A 14 -28.58 -25.06 28.09
CA ARG A 14 -27.39 -24.27 27.74
C ARG A 14 -27.59 -22.86 28.31
N THR A 15 -26.98 -22.58 29.45
CA THR A 15 -27.03 -21.28 30.10
C THR A 15 -26.44 -20.23 29.15
N SER A 16 -27.34 -19.37 28.68
CA SER A 16 -27.15 -17.94 28.37
C SER A 16 -25.73 -17.45 28.06
N GLY A 17 -25.53 -17.04 26.79
CA GLY A 17 -24.69 -15.87 26.45
C GLY A 17 -23.36 -16.16 25.76
N LYS A 18 -23.36 -16.38 24.44
CA LYS A 18 -22.15 -16.16 23.63
C LYS A 18 -22.44 -15.48 22.28
N PRO A 19 -22.77 -14.17 22.26
CA PRO A 19 -22.55 -13.37 21.05
C PRO A 19 -21.05 -13.11 20.77
N SER A 20 -20.13 -13.58 21.61
CA SER A 20 -18.70 -13.28 21.52
C SER A 20 -18.03 -13.82 20.25
N SER A 21 -18.37 -15.03 19.78
CA SER A 21 -17.67 -15.60 18.61
C SER A 21 -17.99 -14.86 17.31
N LYS A 22 -19.23 -14.40 17.11
CA LYS A 22 -19.61 -13.63 15.92
C LYS A 22 -19.00 -12.23 15.94
N LYS A 23 -18.97 -11.60 17.12
CA LYS A 23 -18.31 -10.30 17.32
C LYS A 23 -16.80 -10.42 17.07
N GLU A 24 -16.14 -11.41 17.65
CA GLU A 24 -14.71 -11.69 17.45
C GLU A 24 -14.38 -11.90 15.97
N GLN A 25 -15.13 -12.78 15.29
CA GLN A 25 -14.94 -13.01 13.85
C GLN A 25 -15.18 -11.74 13.02
N SER A 26 -16.14 -10.91 13.39
CA SER A 26 -16.39 -9.64 12.70
C SER A 26 -15.25 -8.64 12.90
N LEU A 27 -14.62 -8.61 14.09
CA LEU A 27 -13.46 -7.76 14.36
C LEU A 27 -12.24 -8.19 13.55
N ILE A 28 -11.97 -9.51 13.49
CA ILE A 28 -10.87 -10.06 12.68
C ILE A 28 -11.06 -9.70 11.20
N ARG A 29 -12.28 -9.93 10.66
CA ARG A 29 -12.59 -9.57 9.27
C ARG A 29 -12.46 -8.07 9.00
N TYR A 30 -12.90 -7.24 9.95
CA TYR A 30 -12.75 -5.80 9.85
C TYR A 30 -11.28 -5.38 9.78
N GLY A 31 -10.43 -5.94 10.65
CA GLY A 31 -8.98 -5.71 10.62
C GLY A 31 -8.35 -6.10 9.29
N GLN A 32 -8.66 -7.30 8.79
CA GLN A 32 -8.17 -7.77 7.48
C GLN A 32 -8.62 -6.87 6.32
N ASN A 33 -9.87 -6.42 6.34
CA ASN A 33 -10.40 -5.51 5.32
C ASN A 33 -9.73 -4.14 5.37
N LEU A 34 -9.45 -3.63 6.58
CA LEU A 34 -8.78 -2.35 6.77
C LEU A 34 -7.34 -2.42 6.24
N GLU A 35 -6.60 -3.46 6.58
CA GLU A 35 -5.24 -3.69 6.08
C GLU A 35 -5.22 -3.82 4.55
N SER A 36 -6.13 -4.62 3.98
CA SER A 36 -6.24 -4.76 2.53
C SER A 36 -6.59 -3.44 1.83
N SER A 37 -7.48 -2.64 2.43
CA SER A 37 -7.85 -1.33 1.88
C SER A 37 -6.70 -0.34 1.97
N PHE A 38 -5.95 -0.35 3.08
CA PHE A 38 -4.76 0.48 3.27
C PHE A 38 -3.68 0.18 2.22
N LEU A 39 -3.34 -1.09 2.02
CA LEU A 39 -2.33 -1.48 1.02
C LEU A 39 -2.76 -1.11 -0.41
N LYS A 40 -4.06 -1.26 -0.73
CA LYS A 40 -4.60 -0.84 -2.03
C LYS A 40 -4.49 0.68 -2.23
N GLU A 41 -4.77 1.45 -1.18
CA GLU A 41 -4.70 2.89 -1.25
C GLU A 41 -3.26 3.38 -1.36
N GLU A 42 -2.34 2.78 -0.61
CA GLU A 42 -0.90 3.04 -0.74
C GLU A 42 -0.42 2.76 -2.17
N GLN A 43 -0.79 1.61 -2.74
CA GLN A 43 -0.46 1.29 -4.13
C GLN A 43 -1.05 2.31 -5.10
N ARG A 44 -2.34 2.65 -4.94
CA ARG A 44 -3.03 3.62 -5.79
C ARG A 44 -2.35 4.99 -5.77
N LEU A 45 -2.00 5.47 -4.58
CA LEU A 45 -1.31 6.74 -4.38
C LEU A 45 0.10 6.72 -4.97
N ASN A 46 0.84 5.62 -4.80
CA ASN A 46 2.17 5.46 -5.38
C ASN A 46 2.11 5.46 -6.92
N GLU A 47 1.16 4.74 -7.51
CA GLU A 47 0.96 4.76 -8.95
C GLU A 47 0.56 6.15 -9.47
N GLU A 48 -0.29 6.88 -8.74
CA GLU A 48 -0.69 8.25 -9.09
C GLU A 48 0.49 9.21 -9.02
N LEU A 49 1.32 9.09 -7.98
CA LEU A 49 2.55 9.85 -7.81
C LEU A 49 3.51 9.60 -8.98
N ILE A 50 3.79 8.33 -9.29
CA ILE A 50 4.66 7.95 -10.40
C ILE A 50 4.12 8.51 -11.71
N ARG A 51 2.81 8.37 -11.98
CA ARG A 51 2.19 8.93 -13.20
C ARG A 51 2.41 10.43 -13.32
N LYS A 52 2.17 11.19 -12.24
CA LYS A 52 2.39 12.66 -12.22
C LYS A 52 3.85 13.01 -12.53
N ILE A 53 4.79 12.32 -11.90
CA ILE A 53 6.23 12.52 -12.12
C ILE A 53 6.57 12.22 -13.59
N THR A 54 6.16 11.07 -14.12
CA THR A 54 6.49 10.65 -15.49
C THR A 54 5.89 11.58 -16.54
N SER A 55 4.64 12.02 -16.35
CA SER A 55 4.00 12.96 -17.28
C SER A 55 4.69 14.32 -17.29
N TYR A 56 5.15 14.79 -16.13
CA TYR A 56 5.91 16.03 -16.05
C TYR A 56 7.27 15.91 -16.73
N ILE A 57 8.00 14.81 -16.48
CA ILE A 57 9.30 14.56 -17.13
C ILE A 57 9.14 14.50 -18.66
N GLU A 58 8.10 13.85 -19.17
CA GLU A 58 7.84 13.78 -20.61
C GLU A 58 7.60 15.18 -21.22
N GLN A 59 6.79 16.02 -20.57
CA GLN A 59 6.56 17.39 -21.02
C GLN A 59 7.84 18.21 -20.98
N TYR A 60 8.62 18.12 -19.89
CA TYR A 60 9.88 18.82 -19.74
C TYR A 60 10.91 18.38 -20.80
N ALA A 61 10.98 17.08 -21.08
CA ALA A 61 11.85 16.52 -22.10
C ALA A 61 11.51 17.05 -23.49
N GLN A 62 10.22 17.08 -23.86
CA GLN A 62 9.77 17.63 -25.14
C GLN A 62 10.10 19.13 -25.27
N GLN A 63 9.90 19.91 -24.21
CA GLN A 63 10.19 21.35 -24.21
C GLN A 63 11.69 21.66 -24.34
N ASN A 64 12.54 20.81 -23.78
CA ASN A 64 13.99 20.98 -23.78
C ASN A 64 14.71 20.16 -24.87
N ASN A 65 13.97 19.51 -25.76
CA ASN A 65 14.49 18.68 -26.85
C ASN A 65 15.38 17.52 -26.37
N TYR A 66 14.97 16.83 -25.30
CA TYR A 66 15.61 15.59 -24.87
C TYR A 66 14.98 14.40 -25.57
N ASP A 67 15.81 13.60 -26.24
CA ASP A 67 15.39 12.33 -26.84
C ASP A 67 15.23 11.23 -25.78
N TYR A 68 16.00 11.31 -24.69
CA TYR A 68 16.01 10.32 -23.60
C TYR A 68 16.25 10.96 -22.24
N VAL A 69 15.55 10.45 -21.22
CA VAL A 69 15.80 10.74 -19.81
C VAL A 69 16.01 9.41 -19.08
N PHE A 70 17.13 9.30 -18.37
CA PHE A 70 17.50 8.08 -17.67
C PHE A 70 17.35 8.23 -16.16
N GLY A 71 16.75 7.23 -15.52
CA GLY A 71 16.73 7.14 -14.07
C GLY A 71 18.12 6.84 -13.53
N TYR A 72 18.60 7.63 -12.58
CA TYR A 72 19.88 7.42 -11.91
C TYR A 72 19.69 6.81 -10.53
N SER A 73 20.25 5.63 -10.30
CA SER A 73 20.28 4.98 -8.98
C SER A 73 21.69 4.50 -8.68
N LEU A 74 22.34 5.18 -7.73
CA LEU A 74 23.66 4.79 -7.21
C LEU A 74 23.63 3.46 -6.45
N ALA A 75 22.45 3.03 -5.99
CA ALA A 75 22.30 1.85 -5.16
C ALA A 75 22.45 0.53 -5.94
N THR A 76 22.26 0.56 -7.27
CA THR A 76 22.24 -0.65 -8.09
C THR A 76 22.90 -0.44 -9.45
N VAL A 77 23.93 -1.25 -9.75
CA VAL A 77 24.59 -1.31 -11.07
C VAL A 77 23.59 -1.68 -12.19
N ALA A 78 22.45 -2.26 -11.82
CA ALA A 78 21.33 -2.60 -12.71
C ALA A 78 20.63 -1.36 -13.33
N ALA A 79 20.87 -0.15 -12.82
CA ALA A 79 20.27 1.07 -13.36
C ALA A 79 20.83 1.48 -14.74
N GLY A 80 21.83 0.77 -15.26
CA GLY A 80 22.39 0.98 -16.61
C GLY A 80 23.38 2.13 -16.71
N ILE A 81 23.27 3.15 -15.85
CA ILE A 81 24.24 4.25 -15.74
C ILE A 81 25.05 4.09 -14.44
N ILE A 82 26.34 3.78 -14.58
CA ILE A 82 27.27 3.63 -13.45
C ILE A 82 27.82 4.98 -12.99
N TYR A 83 28.00 5.90 -13.94
CA TYR A 83 28.50 7.26 -13.71
C TYR A 83 27.75 8.26 -14.61
N GLY A 84 27.29 9.36 -14.02
CA GLY A 84 26.66 10.46 -14.74
C GLY A 84 27.27 11.78 -14.28
N ASP A 85 27.63 12.65 -15.22
CA ASP A 85 28.09 14.00 -14.91
C ASP A 85 26.94 14.83 -14.32
N GLN A 86 27.24 15.63 -13.29
CA GLN A 86 26.25 16.52 -12.66
C GLN A 86 25.72 17.57 -13.64
N ALA A 87 26.47 17.91 -14.69
CA ALA A 87 26.00 18.80 -15.75
C ALA A 87 24.76 18.27 -16.51
N TYR A 88 24.50 16.95 -16.45
CA TYR A 88 23.32 16.33 -17.06
C TYR A 88 22.23 15.98 -16.04
N ASN A 89 22.43 16.32 -14.76
CA ASN A 89 21.49 16.02 -13.71
C ASN A 89 20.39 17.10 -13.63
N ILE A 90 19.22 16.78 -14.17
CA ILE A 90 18.05 17.66 -14.20
C ILE A 90 17.11 17.47 -12.99
N THR A 91 17.51 16.71 -11.97
CA THR A 91 16.61 16.29 -10.87
C THR A 91 16.06 17.50 -10.11
N ASN A 92 16.88 18.52 -9.87
CA ASN A 92 16.49 19.69 -9.08
C ASN A 92 15.44 20.54 -9.82
N GLU A 93 15.60 20.69 -11.13
CA GLU A 93 14.69 21.40 -12.01
C GLU A 93 13.33 20.71 -12.07
N ILE A 94 13.33 19.37 -12.17
CA ILE A 94 12.10 18.57 -12.15
C ILE A 94 11.37 18.71 -10.81
N VAL A 95 12.09 18.57 -9.69
CA VAL A 95 11.49 18.70 -8.35
C VAL A 95 10.91 20.10 -8.13
N ALA A 96 11.66 21.14 -8.51
CA ALA A 96 11.19 22.52 -8.40
C ALA A 96 9.93 22.76 -9.24
N GLY A 97 9.91 22.28 -10.48
CA GLY A 97 8.77 22.43 -11.37
C GLY A 97 7.52 21.67 -10.92
N LEU A 98 7.69 20.43 -10.43
CA LEU A 98 6.60 19.65 -9.85
C LEU A 98 5.98 20.34 -8.63
N ASN A 99 6.80 20.87 -7.72
CA ASN A 99 6.31 21.56 -6.52
C ASN A 99 5.64 22.89 -6.86
N ALA A 100 6.15 23.66 -7.82
CA ALA A 100 5.53 24.91 -8.25
C ALA A 100 4.15 24.71 -8.91
N GLY A 101 3.91 23.55 -9.52
CA GLY A 101 2.59 23.16 -10.04
C GLY A 101 1.62 22.66 -8.98
N ALA A 102 2.09 22.27 -7.79
CA ALA A 102 1.28 21.76 -6.68
C ALA A 102 0.69 22.87 -5.79
N ASP A 103 1.23 24.08 -5.87
CA ASP A 103 0.78 25.27 -5.11
C ASP A 103 -0.39 26.04 -5.79
N LYS A 104 -0.95 25.52 -6.89
CA LYS A 104 -2.11 26.12 -7.60
C LYS A 104 -3.37 25.28 -7.48
#